data_AF-A1WT96-F1
#
_entry.id   AF-A1WT96-F1
#
_cell.length_a   1.000
_cell.length_b   1.000
_cell.length_c   1.000
_cell.angle_alpha   90.00
_cell.angle_beta   90.00
_cell.angle_gamma   90.00
#
_symmetry.space_group_name_H-M   'P 1'
#
loop_
_entity.id
_entity.type
_entity.pdbx_description
1 polymer ?
#
loop_
_entity_poly.entity_id
_entity_poly.type
_entity_poly.pdbx_seq_one_letter_code
_entity_poly.pdbx_strand_id
1 'polypeptide(L)'
;MAGRIAGGVARWRGPTFGAVLLVFGAWLVLAVPAVAEDALPPEQAGDGEEVDEDGFEEQEWDRALHRFELAEGVDVVGEEQTAEAGADDTLLDVAKRYAVGYEQIRMANPGVDTWLPGEGAEIRIPSRYILPDAPREGVVINLAEMRLYHYPEDENVVEVFPVSIGRMDWSTPLGRTEVTGKIQDPAWYPPESIRKQAEQRGETMPREVPPGPDNPLGRHAILLDISGYLLHGTNRPWGIGMRATHGCIRLHPRDIDYLYDQLAVGTSVKIVNQPFQAGWSADGLLYLQAFPFFEEDEPKRAERVELAVESVARALGDAVHRVDGGQVRAAADEQDGRIYRVSRTNAVPRWGAEE
;
A
#
# COMPACT_ATOMS: atom_id res chain seq x y z
N MET A 1 -1.76 -8.04 70.43
CA MET A 1 -0.38 -8.56 70.41
C MET A 1 0.46 -7.62 69.55
N ALA A 2 1.29 -6.83 70.22
CA ALA A 2 2.20 -5.86 69.62
C ALA A 2 3.63 -6.42 69.64
N GLY A 3 4.48 -5.98 68.71
CA GLY A 3 5.93 -6.16 68.80
C GLY A 3 6.64 -6.26 67.45
N ARG A 4 7.07 -5.13 66.89
CA ARG A 4 8.18 -5.06 65.92
C ARG A 4 9.40 -4.50 66.64
N ILE A 5 10.55 -5.15 66.45
CA ILE A 5 11.79 -4.94 67.18
C ILE A 5 12.78 -4.14 66.32
N ALA A 6 13.54 -3.27 67.00
CA ALA A 6 14.63 -2.38 66.59
C ALA A 6 15.68 -3.01 65.63
N GLY A 7 16.47 -2.28 64.83
CA GLY A 7 17.10 -0.97 65.05
C GLY A 7 18.52 -1.16 65.61
N GLY A 8 19.56 -1.05 64.77
CA GLY A 8 20.96 -1.23 65.17
C GLY A 8 21.93 -0.53 64.22
N VAL A 9 22.55 0.53 64.73
CA VAL A 9 23.56 1.40 64.10
C VAL A 9 24.95 0.89 64.51
N ALA A 10 25.94 0.90 63.61
CA ALA A 10 27.34 0.83 63.99
C ALA A 10 28.20 1.80 63.19
N ARG A 11 29.17 2.39 63.90
CA ARG A 11 29.79 3.69 63.69
C ARG A 11 31.26 3.54 63.32
N TRP A 12 31.68 4.41 62.39
CA TRP A 12 33.00 4.86 61.97
C TRP A 12 34.18 4.79 62.99
N ARG A 13 35.39 4.46 62.48
CA ARG A 13 36.72 5.02 62.85
C ARG A 13 37.74 4.82 61.70
N GLY A 14 38.28 5.92 61.14
CA GLY A 14 39.56 5.95 60.37
C GLY A 14 40.78 6.13 61.32
N PRO A 15 41.94 6.71 60.94
CA PRO A 15 42.51 7.11 59.63
C PRO A 15 43.87 6.39 59.35
N THR A 16 44.62 6.54 58.24
CA THR A 16 45.53 7.65 57.89
C THR A 16 46.19 7.50 56.50
N PHE A 17 46.25 8.62 55.77
CA PHE A 17 47.28 9.16 54.86
C PHE A 17 48.09 8.27 53.90
N GLY A 18 47.99 8.59 52.60
CA GLY A 18 48.96 8.19 51.58
C GLY A 18 48.73 8.89 50.22
N ALA A 19 49.48 9.97 50.00
CA ALA A 19 49.94 10.56 48.73
C ALA A 19 48.95 10.82 47.56
N VAL A 20 48.80 12.11 47.27
CA VAL A 20 48.25 12.67 46.02
C VAL A 20 49.27 12.53 44.90
N LEU A 21 48.86 11.96 43.76
CA LEU A 21 49.54 12.06 42.48
C LEU A 21 48.51 12.43 41.42
N LEU A 22 48.52 13.71 41.05
CA LEU A 22 47.72 14.29 39.97
C LEU A 22 48.29 13.82 38.62
N VAL A 23 47.52 13.03 37.88
CA VAL A 23 47.75 12.80 36.46
C VAL A 23 46.62 13.49 35.69
N PHE A 24 46.96 14.62 35.06
CA PHE A 24 46.10 15.29 34.08
C PHE A 24 46.00 14.41 32.83
N GLY A 25 44.87 13.72 32.66
CA GLY A 25 44.50 13.09 31.40
C GLY A 25 43.99 14.15 30.43
N ALA A 26 44.83 14.54 29.48
CA ALA A 26 44.45 15.37 28.35
C ALA A 26 43.49 14.58 27.44
N TRP A 27 42.23 14.98 27.39
CA TRP A 27 41.33 14.58 26.31
C TRP A 27 41.64 15.45 25.09
N LEU A 28 42.35 14.86 24.14
CA LEU A 28 42.58 15.42 22.83
C LEU A 28 41.24 15.40 22.07
N VAL A 29 40.55 16.53 22.00
CA VAL A 29 39.44 16.73 21.06
C VAL A 29 40.07 16.87 19.68
N LEU A 30 40.06 15.79 18.90
CA LEU A 30 40.30 15.89 17.46
C LEU A 30 39.06 16.54 16.84
N ALA A 31 39.17 17.83 16.54
CA ALA A 31 38.26 18.51 15.64
C ALA A 31 38.38 17.85 14.26
N VAL A 32 37.33 17.16 13.83
CA VAL A 32 37.17 16.75 12.44
C VAL A 32 36.85 18.02 11.66
N PRO A 33 37.65 18.42 10.66
CA PRO A 33 37.27 19.54 9.81
C PRO A 33 36.05 19.12 8.99
N ALA A 34 35.06 20.00 8.92
CA ALA A 34 33.95 19.87 7.99
C ALA A 34 34.54 19.70 6.58
N VAL A 35 34.28 18.55 5.97
CA VAL A 35 34.56 18.31 4.56
C VAL A 35 33.54 19.16 3.80
N ALA A 36 34.04 20.20 3.14
CA ALA A 36 33.29 20.91 2.14
C ALA A 36 32.96 19.93 1.01
N GLU A 37 31.68 19.79 0.68
CA GLU A 37 31.25 19.11 -0.54
C GLU A 37 31.82 19.88 -1.73
N ASP A 38 32.76 19.23 -2.44
CA ASP A 38 33.33 19.73 -3.68
C ASP A 38 32.20 19.87 -4.71
N ALA A 39 32.08 21.08 -5.25
CA ALA A 39 31.21 21.39 -6.37
C ALA A 39 31.56 20.53 -7.58
N LEU A 40 30.55 19.84 -8.14
CA LEU A 40 30.66 19.11 -9.40
C LEU A 40 30.98 20.06 -10.57
N PRO A 41 31.78 19.63 -11.57
CA PRO A 41 32.15 20.46 -12.72
C PRO A 41 30.98 20.64 -13.70
N PRO A 42 30.97 21.71 -14.52
CA PRO A 42 29.86 21.99 -15.43
C PRO A 42 29.83 21.00 -16.60
N GLU A 43 28.62 20.57 -16.95
CA GLU A 43 28.26 19.67 -18.04
C GLU A 43 28.83 20.10 -19.39
N GLN A 44 29.28 19.10 -20.17
CA GLN A 44 29.40 19.24 -21.61
C GLN A 44 28.04 18.93 -22.23
N ALA A 45 27.48 19.89 -22.95
CA ALA A 45 26.23 19.78 -23.68
C ALA A 45 26.26 18.59 -24.65
N GLY A 46 25.53 17.54 -24.31
CA GLY A 46 25.00 16.55 -25.24
C GLY A 46 23.60 16.98 -25.68
N ASP A 47 23.26 16.69 -26.92
CA ASP A 47 22.03 17.11 -27.58
C ASP A 47 20.79 16.67 -26.79
N GLY A 48 19.85 17.60 -26.60
CA GLY A 48 18.80 17.51 -25.59
C GLY A 48 17.75 16.43 -25.81
N GLU A 49 17.63 15.53 -24.83
CA GLU A 49 16.38 14.90 -24.44
C GLU A 49 15.75 15.76 -23.32
N GLU A 50 14.45 16.05 -23.39
CA GLU A 50 13.75 16.85 -22.37
C GLU A 50 13.67 16.04 -21.06
N VAL A 51 14.30 16.55 -20.00
CA VAL A 51 14.28 15.99 -18.65
C VAL A 51 13.40 16.89 -17.77
N ASP A 52 12.33 16.35 -17.18
CA ASP A 52 11.50 17.07 -16.23
C ASP A 52 12.26 17.38 -14.92
N GLU A 53 11.84 18.44 -14.21
CA GLU A 53 12.45 18.98 -12.97
C GLU A 53 12.56 17.97 -11.79
N ASP A 54 12.01 16.77 -11.95
CA ASP A 54 12.09 15.67 -10.97
C ASP A 54 13.20 14.62 -11.27
N GLY A 55 13.98 14.79 -12.35
CA GLY A 55 15.19 13.99 -12.61
C GLY A 55 14.96 12.53 -13.04
N PHE A 56 13.79 12.21 -13.59
CA PHE A 56 13.50 10.90 -14.17
C PHE A 56 13.14 11.05 -15.65
N GLU A 57 13.77 10.25 -16.51
CA GLU A 57 13.40 10.15 -17.93
C GLU A 57 11.91 9.83 -18.08
N GLU A 58 11.28 10.47 -19.07
CA GLU A 58 9.85 10.38 -19.39
C GLU A 58 9.49 8.97 -19.91
N GLN A 59 9.48 7.97 -19.02
CA GLN A 59 8.88 6.68 -19.33
C GLN A 59 7.38 6.94 -19.57
N GLU A 60 6.90 6.63 -20.78
CA GLU A 60 5.49 6.77 -21.17
C GLU A 60 4.59 6.16 -20.09
N TRP A 61 3.59 6.89 -19.60
CA TRP A 61 2.62 6.31 -18.67
C TRP A 61 1.77 5.29 -19.42
N ASP A 62 2.09 4.00 -19.25
CA ASP A 62 1.42 2.93 -19.95
C ASP A 62 0.06 2.61 -19.33
N ARG A 63 -0.98 3.26 -19.87
CA ARG A 63 -2.38 3.03 -19.49
C ARG A 63 -2.80 1.56 -19.63
N ALA A 64 -2.16 0.78 -20.50
CA ALA A 64 -2.51 -0.63 -20.70
C ALA A 64 -2.22 -1.49 -19.44
N LEU A 65 -1.27 -1.07 -18.59
CA LEU A 65 -0.99 -1.75 -17.31
C LEU A 65 -2.15 -1.63 -16.31
N HIS A 66 -2.97 -0.60 -16.47
CA HIS A 66 -4.08 -0.32 -15.56
C HIS A 66 -5.41 -0.88 -16.07
N ARG A 67 -5.60 -1.04 -17.37
CA ARG A 67 -6.93 -1.20 -17.99
C ARG A 67 -7.20 -2.63 -18.47
N PHE A 68 -8.29 -3.24 -17.99
CA PHE A 68 -8.69 -4.61 -18.31
C PHE A 68 -10.13 -4.67 -18.82
N GLU A 69 -10.37 -5.46 -19.86
CA GLU A 69 -11.72 -5.70 -20.38
C GLU A 69 -12.56 -6.55 -19.40
N LEU A 70 -13.82 -6.19 -19.22
CA LEU A 70 -14.80 -6.91 -18.42
C LEU A 70 -15.67 -7.79 -19.30
N ALA A 71 -15.61 -9.09 -19.06
CA ALA A 71 -16.56 -10.04 -19.62
C ALA A 71 -17.67 -10.35 -18.61
N GLU A 72 -18.88 -10.60 -19.12
CA GLU A 72 -20.02 -11.00 -18.30
C GLU A 72 -19.71 -12.30 -17.54
N GLY A 73 -19.97 -12.32 -16.24
CA GLY A 73 -19.70 -13.48 -15.39
C GLY A 73 -18.22 -13.77 -15.15
N VAL A 74 -17.30 -12.87 -15.55
CA VAL A 74 -15.87 -12.97 -15.27
C VAL A 74 -15.48 -11.94 -14.23
N ASP A 75 -14.87 -12.42 -13.15
CA ASP A 75 -14.35 -11.64 -12.01
C ASP A 75 -12.82 -11.60 -11.99
N VAL A 76 -12.15 -12.49 -12.73
CA VAL A 76 -10.69 -12.55 -12.79
C VAL A 76 -10.19 -11.78 -14.01
N VAL A 77 -9.40 -10.74 -13.78
CA VAL A 77 -8.81 -9.89 -14.82
C VAL A 77 -7.28 -9.86 -14.71
N GLY A 78 -6.62 -9.40 -15.78
CA GLY A 78 -5.16 -9.35 -15.86
C GLY A 78 -4.51 -10.72 -15.96
N GLU A 79 -3.19 -10.76 -15.75
CA GLU A 79 -2.38 -11.96 -15.92
C GLU A 79 -1.20 -11.99 -14.96
N GLU A 80 -0.67 -13.17 -14.69
CA GLU A 80 0.55 -13.31 -13.87
C GLU A 80 1.75 -13.13 -14.80
N GLN A 81 2.59 -12.16 -14.50
CA GLN A 81 3.75 -11.81 -15.31
C GLN A 81 5.03 -11.90 -14.46
N THR A 82 6.17 -11.96 -15.15
CA THR A 82 7.49 -11.82 -14.54
C THR A 82 8.25 -10.71 -15.26
N ALA A 83 9.13 -10.04 -14.52
CA ALA A 83 10.04 -9.02 -15.04
C ALA A 83 11.45 -9.33 -14.55
N GLU A 84 12.46 -8.92 -15.31
CA GLU A 84 13.84 -8.94 -14.84
C GLU A 84 14.20 -7.59 -14.24
N ALA A 85 14.84 -7.58 -13.07
CA ALA A 85 15.36 -6.37 -12.46
C ALA A 85 16.66 -5.92 -13.15
N GLY A 86 16.77 -4.62 -13.43
CA GLY A 86 18.03 -4.00 -13.84
C GLY A 86 19.07 -3.96 -12.72
N ALA A 87 20.31 -3.60 -13.04
CA ALA A 87 21.40 -3.54 -12.05
C ALA A 87 21.15 -2.53 -10.93
N ASP A 88 20.53 -1.40 -11.26
CA ASP A 88 20.24 -0.29 -10.34
C ASP A 88 18.75 -0.23 -9.93
N ASP A 89 17.91 -1.16 -10.39
CA ASP A 89 16.50 -1.21 -10.03
C ASP A 89 16.36 -1.55 -8.54
N THR A 90 15.56 -0.79 -7.80
CA THR A 90 14.96 -1.28 -6.56
C THR A 90 13.72 -2.14 -6.90
N LEU A 91 13.23 -2.92 -5.93
CA LEU A 91 11.95 -3.62 -6.10
C LEU A 91 10.80 -2.64 -6.32
N LEU A 92 10.93 -1.40 -5.81
CA LEU A 92 9.92 -0.36 -5.93
C LEU A 92 9.92 0.30 -7.30
N ASP A 93 11.07 0.36 -7.96
CA ASP A 93 11.16 0.82 -9.34
C ASP A 93 10.46 -0.16 -10.27
N VAL A 94 10.67 -1.47 -10.06
CA VAL A 94 9.92 -2.51 -10.76
C VAL A 94 8.43 -2.39 -10.44
N ALA A 95 8.04 -2.25 -9.17
CA ALA A 95 6.63 -2.11 -8.79
C ALA A 95 5.95 -0.93 -9.49
N LYS A 96 6.59 0.25 -9.48
CA LYS A 96 6.12 1.47 -10.16
C LYS A 96 5.97 1.24 -11.68
N ARG A 97 6.95 0.60 -12.32
CA ARG A 97 6.94 0.30 -13.76
C ARG A 97 5.77 -0.57 -14.18
N TYR A 98 5.28 -1.43 -13.28
CA TYR A 98 4.17 -2.36 -13.54
C TYR A 98 2.87 -1.98 -12.80
N ALA A 99 2.74 -0.75 -12.30
CA ALA A 99 1.56 -0.28 -11.58
C ALA A 99 1.16 -1.15 -10.36
N VAL A 100 2.15 -1.65 -9.62
CA VAL A 100 1.98 -2.48 -8.42
C VAL A 100 2.40 -1.71 -7.17
N GLY A 101 1.65 -1.90 -6.07
CA GLY A 101 1.96 -1.31 -4.77
C GLY A 101 3.07 -2.04 -3.99
N TYR A 102 3.67 -1.33 -3.04
CA TYR A 102 4.78 -1.83 -2.19
C TYR A 102 4.49 -3.18 -1.52
N GLU A 103 3.39 -3.31 -0.78
CA GLU A 103 3.15 -4.57 -0.07
C GLU A 103 2.89 -5.72 -1.03
N GLN A 104 2.21 -5.47 -2.15
CA GLN A 104 1.87 -6.50 -3.13
C GLN A 104 3.13 -7.05 -3.81
N ILE A 105 4.05 -6.19 -4.25
CA ILE A 105 5.29 -6.65 -4.87
C ILE A 105 6.16 -7.42 -3.87
N ARG A 106 6.20 -6.97 -2.61
CA ARG A 106 6.98 -7.61 -1.54
C ARG A 106 6.41 -8.98 -1.17
N MET A 107 5.08 -9.09 -1.04
CA MET A 107 4.40 -10.36 -0.77
C MET A 107 4.58 -11.37 -1.91
N ALA A 108 4.55 -10.90 -3.17
CA ALA A 108 4.74 -11.76 -4.34
C ALA A 108 6.18 -12.30 -4.48
N ASN A 109 7.15 -11.64 -3.86
CA ASN A 109 8.59 -11.92 -4.02
C ASN A 109 9.29 -12.13 -2.67
N PRO A 110 8.90 -13.16 -1.90
CA PRO A 110 9.51 -13.41 -0.60
C PRO A 110 11.01 -13.73 -0.75
N GLY A 111 11.86 -12.93 -0.11
CA GLY A 111 13.31 -13.11 -0.11
C GLY A 111 14.07 -12.28 -1.15
N VAL A 112 13.37 -11.51 -2.00
CA VAL A 112 14.01 -10.48 -2.84
C VAL A 112 14.26 -9.23 -1.98
N ASP A 113 15.48 -8.69 -2.05
CA ASP A 113 15.81 -7.44 -1.35
C ASP A 113 15.06 -6.27 -1.98
N THR A 114 14.45 -5.43 -1.14
CA THR A 114 13.60 -4.32 -1.59
C THR A 114 14.41 -3.21 -2.26
N TRP A 115 15.66 -3.01 -1.86
CA TRP A 115 16.52 -1.92 -2.33
C TRP A 115 17.51 -2.39 -3.38
N LEU A 116 17.86 -3.68 -3.39
CA LEU A 116 18.79 -4.25 -4.35
C LEU A 116 18.42 -5.70 -4.71
N PRO A 117 17.37 -5.92 -5.53
CA PRO A 117 17.01 -7.23 -6.06
C PRO A 117 18.16 -7.95 -6.76
N GLY A 118 19.02 -7.16 -7.43
CA GLY A 118 20.16 -7.62 -8.21
C GLY A 118 19.83 -7.78 -9.70
N GLU A 119 20.81 -7.49 -10.55
CA GLU A 119 20.68 -7.58 -12.00
C GLU A 119 20.23 -8.98 -12.44
N GLY A 120 19.20 -9.04 -13.29
CA GLY A 120 18.64 -10.29 -13.80
C GLY A 120 17.82 -11.09 -12.78
N ALA A 121 17.53 -10.53 -11.60
CA ALA A 121 16.61 -11.16 -10.67
C ALA A 121 15.21 -11.25 -11.30
N GLU A 122 14.62 -12.45 -11.29
CA GLU A 122 13.25 -12.66 -11.74
C GLU A 122 12.27 -12.16 -10.67
N ILE A 123 11.53 -11.12 -11.01
CA ILE A 123 10.52 -10.48 -10.16
C ILE A 123 9.13 -10.90 -10.65
N ARG A 124 8.37 -11.52 -9.77
CA ARG A 124 6.96 -11.84 -10.01
C ARG A 124 6.11 -10.58 -9.89
N ILE A 125 5.33 -10.29 -10.92
CA ILE A 125 4.42 -9.14 -10.97
C ILE A 125 3.00 -9.62 -10.68
N PRO A 126 2.38 -9.20 -9.55
CA PRO A 126 1.02 -9.59 -9.19
C PRO A 126 -0.02 -8.71 -9.92
N SER A 127 -0.05 -8.79 -11.25
CA SER A 127 -0.97 -8.05 -12.15
C SER A 127 -2.20 -8.86 -12.57
N ARG A 128 -2.53 -9.92 -11.82
CA ARG A 128 -3.78 -10.67 -11.93
C ARG A 128 -4.63 -10.41 -10.70
N TYR A 129 -5.89 -10.06 -10.90
CA TYR A 129 -6.78 -9.58 -9.84
C TYR A 129 -8.09 -10.36 -9.84
N ILE A 130 -8.65 -10.59 -8.65
CA ILE A 130 -10.06 -10.93 -8.49
C ILE A 130 -10.80 -9.67 -8.06
N LEU A 131 -11.75 -9.22 -8.87
CA LEU A 131 -12.49 -7.99 -8.61
C LEU A 131 -13.25 -8.07 -7.27
N PRO A 132 -13.29 -6.97 -6.48
CA PRO A 132 -14.03 -6.95 -5.24
C PRO A 132 -15.52 -7.23 -5.43
N ASP A 133 -16.14 -7.85 -4.42
CA ASP A 133 -17.58 -8.06 -4.34
C ASP A 133 -18.27 -6.73 -3.99
N ALA A 134 -18.43 -5.89 -5.01
CA ALA A 134 -19.04 -4.58 -4.96
C ALA A 134 -19.66 -4.24 -6.33
N PRO A 135 -20.58 -3.26 -6.41
CA PRO A 135 -21.07 -2.77 -7.70
C PRO A 135 -19.89 -2.31 -8.57
N ARG A 136 -19.84 -2.80 -9.81
CA ARG A 136 -18.84 -2.44 -10.82
C ARG A 136 -19.20 -1.11 -11.49
N GLU A 137 -19.26 -0.05 -10.69
CA GLU A 137 -19.70 1.28 -11.09
C GLU A 137 -18.86 2.33 -10.37
N GLY A 138 -18.50 3.40 -11.08
CA GLY A 138 -17.74 4.51 -10.51
C GLY A 138 -16.40 4.04 -9.97
N VAL A 139 -16.17 4.25 -8.68
CA VAL A 139 -14.93 3.86 -8.00
C VAL A 139 -15.20 2.85 -6.88
N VAL A 140 -14.48 1.74 -6.86
CA VAL A 140 -14.42 0.81 -5.74
C VAL A 140 -13.01 0.82 -5.16
N ILE A 141 -12.88 0.97 -3.85
CA ILE A 141 -11.58 0.94 -3.17
C ILE A 141 -11.60 -0.20 -2.18
N ASN A 142 -10.69 -1.16 -2.36
CA ASN A 142 -10.51 -2.27 -1.43
C ASN A 142 -9.26 -2.03 -0.58
N LEU A 143 -9.49 -1.74 0.71
CA LEU A 143 -8.41 -1.39 1.64
C LEU A 143 -7.47 -2.57 1.92
N ALA A 144 -8.00 -3.80 1.98
CA ALA A 144 -7.22 -5.00 2.32
C ALA A 144 -6.08 -5.25 1.33
N GLU A 145 -6.32 -4.97 0.06
CA GLU A 145 -5.33 -5.13 -1.01
C GLU A 145 -4.76 -3.81 -1.50
N MET A 146 -5.12 -2.69 -0.88
CA MET A 146 -4.66 -1.34 -1.23
C MET A 146 -4.77 -1.04 -2.73
N ARG A 147 -5.96 -1.27 -3.29
CA ARG A 147 -6.27 -0.97 -4.70
C ARG A 147 -7.53 -0.13 -4.85
N LEU A 148 -7.49 0.70 -5.89
CA LEU A 148 -8.64 1.42 -6.43
C LEU A 148 -8.99 0.81 -7.79
N TYR A 149 -10.26 0.53 -7.98
CA TYR A 149 -10.88 0.05 -9.21
C TYR A 149 -11.78 1.16 -9.74
N HIS A 150 -11.49 1.69 -10.92
CA HIS A 150 -12.33 2.64 -11.61
C HIS A 150 -13.05 1.92 -12.75
N TYR A 151 -14.37 2.12 -12.83
CA TYR A 151 -15.25 1.59 -13.85
C TYR A 151 -15.78 2.78 -14.66
N PRO A 152 -15.12 3.14 -15.78
CA PRO A 152 -15.55 4.26 -16.62
C PRO A 152 -16.99 4.07 -17.08
N GLU A 153 -17.75 5.16 -17.14
CA GLU A 153 -19.11 5.13 -17.68
C GLU A 153 -19.08 4.70 -19.16
N ASP A 154 -20.08 3.92 -19.56
CA ASP A 154 -20.27 3.42 -20.94
C ASP A 154 -19.13 2.54 -21.52
N GLU A 155 -18.16 2.13 -20.71
CA GLU A 155 -17.10 1.19 -21.11
C GLU A 155 -17.20 -0.12 -20.30
N ASN A 156 -17.07 -1.27 -20.97
CA ASN A 156 -17.01 -2.56 -20.29
C ASN A 156 -15.57 -2.87 -19.84
N VAL A 157 -14.98 -1.98 -19.06
CA VAL A 157 -13.60 -2.12 -18.57
C VAL A 157 -13.48 -1.79 -17.10
N VAL A 158 -12.38 -2.23 -16.51
CA VAL A 158 -11.94 -1.84 -15.17
C VAL A 158 -10.52 -1.34 -15.24
N GLU A 159 -10.26 -0.23 -14.56
CA GLU A 159 -8.94 0.36 -14.41
C GLU A 159 -8.47 0.19 -12.96
N VAL A 160 -7.29 -0.39 -12.76
CA VAL A 160 -6.78 -0.78 -11.45
C VAL A 160 -5.56 0.06 -11.09
N PHE A 161 -5.58 0.66 -9.89
CA PHE A 161 -4.53 1.55 -9.40
C PHE A 161 -4.08 1.13 -8.01
N PRO A 162 -2.76 1.04 -7.75
CA PRO A 162 -2.27 0.85 -6.39
C PRO A 162 -2.49 2.13 -5.59
N VAL A 163 -2.93 2.00 -4.35
CA VAL A 163 -3.15 3.14 -3.46
C VAL A 163 -2.45 2.95 -2.13
N SER A 164 -2.29 4.03 -1.38
CA SER A 164 -1.89 3.99 0.03
C SER A 164 -3.01 4.51 0.90
N ILE A 165 -3.15 3.91 2.08
CA ILE A 165 -4.28 4.13 2.99
C ILE A 165 -3.81 4.60 4.36
N GLY A 166 -4.78 4.95 5.20
CA GLY A 166 -4.56 5.39 6.57
C GLY A 166 -3.94 4.32 7.48
N ARG A 167 -3.10 4.78 8.41
CA ARG A 167 -2.65 3.99 9.57
C ARG A 167 -3.79 3.74 10.56
N MET A 168 -3.59 2.83 11.50
CA MET A 168 -4.57 2.39 12.50
C MET A 168 -5.34 3.54 13.20
N ASP A 169 -4.65 4.61 13.63
CA ASP A 169 -5.31 5.74 14.31
C ASP A 169 -6.09 6.68 13.34
N TRP A 170 -6.05 6.38 12.04
CA TRP A 170 -6.69 7.13 10.95
C TRP A 170 -7.29 6.18 9.90
N SER A 171 -8.09 5.20 10.32
CA SER A 171 -8.71 4.26 9.39
C SER A 171 -9.53 4.98 8.30
N THR A 172 -9.36 4.52 7.06
CA THR A 172 -10.19 4.96 5.94
C THR A 172 -11.60 4.39 6.11
N PRO A 173 -12.66 5.23 6.10
CA PRO A 173 -14.01 4.80 6.44
C PRO A 173 -14.58 3.86 5.38
N LEU A 174 -15.32 2.84 5.84
CA LEU A 174 -16.04 1.93 4.97
C LEU A 174 -17.42 2.49 4.63
N GLY A 175 -17.90 2.24 3.41
CA GLY A 175 -19.24 2.67 3.02
C GLY A 175 -19.32 3.20 1.61
N ARG A 176 -20.45 3.85 1.31
CA ARG A 176 -20.68 4.59 0.07
C ARG A 176 -20.43 6.07 0.32
N THR A 177 -19.82 6.73 -0.65
CA THR A 177 -19.62 8.17 -0.75
C THR A 177 -19.61 8.55 -2.23
N GLU A 178 -19.26 9.78 -2.55
CA GLU A 178 -19.17 10.28 -3.92
C GLU A 178 -18.11 11.37 -4.04
N VAL A 179 -17.70 11.66 -5.26
CA VAL A 179 -16.84 12.80 -5.56
C VAL A 179 -17.64 14.09 -5.41
N THR A 180 -17.24 14.98 -4.48
CA THR A 180 -17.94 16.26 -4.23
C THR A 180 -17.27 17.45 -4.88
N GLY A 181 -15.99 17.32 -5.24
CA GLY A 181 -15.22 18.41 -5.79
C GLY A 181 -13.82 17.97 -6.19
N LYS A 182 -13.12 18.84 -6.91
CA LYS A 182 -11.81 18.59 -7.49
C LYS A 182 -10.98 19.85 -7.38
N ILE A 183 -9.73 19.73 -6.93
CA ILE A 183 -8.81 20.85 -6.76
C ILE A 183 -7.51 20.52 -7.50
N GLN A 184 -7.16 21.38 -8.45
CA GLN A 184 -5.85 21.42 -9.08
C GLN A 184 -4.92 22.28 -8.22
N ASP A 185 -3.67 21.83 -8.09
CA ASP A 185 -2.61 22.44 -7.31
C ASP A 185 -3.08 22.85 -5.90
N PRO A 186 -3.53 21.88 -5.06
CA PRO A 186 -4.08 22.17 -3.75
C PRO A 186 -3.00 22.67 -2.78
N ALA A 187 -3.28 23.73 -2.02
CA ALA A 187 -2.50 24.02 -0.82
C ALA A 187 -2.81 22.96 0.26
N TRP A 188 -1.80 22.53 1.01
CA TRP A 188 -1.99 21.59 2.11
C TRP A 188 -1.94 22.30 3.46
N TYR A 189 -2.99 22.13 4.25
CA TYR A 189 -3.08 22.62 5.63
C TYR A 189 -2.92 21.43 6.58
N PRO A 190 -1.78 21.29 7.28
CA PRO A 190 -1.54 20.14 8.14
C PRO A 190 -2.61 20.02 9.24
N PRO A 191 -3.30 18.87 9.35
CA PRO A 191 -4.25 18.62 10.43
C PRO A 191 -3.62 18.77 11.81
N GLU A 192 -4.44 19.07 12.82
CA GLU A 192 -3.98 19.26 14.20
C GLU A 192 -3.20 18.04 14.73
N SER A 193 -3.60 16.83 14.34
CA SER A 193 -2.88 15.59 14.68
C SER A 193 -1.44 15.57 14.17
N ILE A 194 -1.21 15.98 12.91
CA ILE A 194 0.14 16.08 12.31
C ILE A 194 0.98 17.10 13.04
N ARG A 195 0.39 18.26 13.32
CA ARG A 195 1.07 19.36 14.01
C ARG A 195 1.51 18.93 15.41
N LYS A 196 0.65 18.24 16.16
CA LYS A 196 0.99 17.67 17.48
C LYS A 196 2.12 16.64 17.40
N GLN A 197 2.11 15.76 16.41
CA GLN A 197 3.21 14.79 16.24
C GLN A 197 4.54 15.47 15.91
N ALA A 198 4.54 16.48 15.03
CA ALA A 198 5.73 17.26 14.72
C ALA A 198 6.26 17.98 15.98
N GLU A 199 5.37 18.62 16.75
CA GLU A 199 5.71 19.27 18.02
C GLU A 199 6.32 18.29 19.03
N GLN A 200 5.81 17.05 19.12
CA GLN A 200 6.35 15.99 19.97
C GLN A 200 7.76 15.54 19.56
N ARG A 201 8.11 15.65 18.27
CA ARG A 201 9.47 15.40 17.75
C ARG A 201 10.39 16.61 17.83
N GLY A 202 9.89 17.75 18.33
CA GLY A 202 10.65 19.01 18.36
C GLY A 202 10.77 19.68 16.98
N GLU A 203 9.94 19.28 16.02
CA GLU A 203 9.89 19.84 14.68
C GLU A 203 8.89 21.00 14.63
N THR A 204 9.17 22.00 13.79
CA THR A 204 8.20 23.07 13.50
C THR A 204 7.47 22.74 12.21
N MET A 205 6.13 22.71 12.26
CA MET A 205 5.29 22.45 11.09
C MET A 205 4.74 23.78 10.54
N PRO A 206 4.87 24.06 9.24
CA PRO A 206 4.22 25.21 8.63
C PRO A 206 2.69 25.11 8.81
N ARG A 207 2.01 26.26 8.84
CA ARG A 207 0.52 26.29 8.88
C ARG A 207 -0.10 25.92 7.54
N GLU A 208 0.66 26.08 6.48
CA GLU A 208 0.28 25.88 5.09
C GLU A 208 1.52 25.49 4.31
N VAL A 209 1.40 24.47 3.47
CA VAL A 209 2.37 24.15 2.43
C VAL A 209 1.72 24.57 1.11
N PRO A 210 2.29 25.55 0.38
CA PRO A 210 1.72 26.00 -0.87
C PRO A 210 1.80 24.90 -1.94
N PRO A 211 1.12 25.06 -3.08
CA PRO A 211 1.28 24.16 -4.21
C PRO A 211 2.74 24.14 -4.70
N GLY A 212 3.20 22.98 -5.16
CA GLY A 212 4.56 22.76 -5.65
C GLY A 212 5.11 21.36 -5.34
N PRO A 213 6.37 21.07 -5.71
CA PRO A 213 6.98 19.74 -5.57
C PRO A 213 7.03 19.23 -4.13
N ASP A 214 7.14 20.14 -3.15
CA ASP A 214 7.18 19.78 -1.73
C ASP A 214 5.80 19.50 -1.11
N ASN A 215 4.72 19.69 -1.87
CA ASN A 215 3.37 19.52 -1.36
C ASN A 215 2.99 18.03 -1.25
N PRO A 216 2.62 17.53 -0.05
CA PRO A 216 2.33 16.11 0.14
C PRO A 216 0.99 15.65 -0.45
N LEU A 217 0.16 16.57 -0.94
CA LEU A 217 -1.04 16.25 -1.72
C LEU A 217 -0.76 16.06 -3.22
N GLY A 218 0.44 16.44 -3.70
CA GLY A 218 0.74 16.47 -5.13
C GLY A 218 -0.06 17.55 -5.87
N ARG A 219 -0.21 17.37 -7.19
CA ARG A 219 -0.85 18.36 -8.08
C ARG A 219 -2.37 18.27 -8.13
N HIS A 220 -2.96 17.16 -7.72
CA HIS A 220 -4.40 16.96 -7.83
C HIS A 220 -4.96 16.33 -6.56
N ALA A 221 -6.12 16.84 -6.15
CA ALA A 221 -6.94 16.27 -5.09
C ALA A 221 -8.40 16.20 -5.53
N ILE A 222 -9.02 15.04 -5.27
CA ILE A 222 -10.43 14.75 -5.50
C ILE A 222 -11.08 14.59 -4.13
N LEU A 223 -12.09 15.42 -3.87
CA LEU A 223 -12.79 15.49 -2.59
C LEU A 223 -13.87 14.43 -2.56
N LEU A 224 -13.98 13.73 -1.43
CA LEU A 224 -15.05 12.78 -1.16
C LEU A 224 -16.13 13.43 -0.28
N ASP A 225 -17.36 12.91 -0.30
CA ASP A 225 -18.42 13.25 0.65
C ASP A 225 -18.17 12.62 2.03
N ILE A 226 -16.93 12.80 2.52
CA ILE A 226 -16.47 12.41 3.84
C ILE A 226 -15.49 13.49 4.28
N SER A 227 -15.87 14.22 5.33
CA SER A 227 -15.10 15.36 5.81
C SER A 227 -13.63 15.00 6.05
N GLY A 228 -12.73 15.64 5.30
CA GLY A 228 -11.29 15.49 5.45
C GLY A 228 -10.65 14.31 4.71
N TYR A 229 -11.40 13.57 3.88
CA TYR A 229 -10.87 12.48 3.06
C TYR A 229 -10.81 12.87 1.58
N LEU A 230 -9.68 12.54 0.96
CA LEU A 230 -9.34 12.89 -0.42
C LEU A 230 -8.77 11.66 -1.14
N LEU A 231 -8.96 11.59 -2.45
CA LEU A 231 -8.03 10.91 -3.34
C LEU A 231 -7.00 11.97 -3.77
N HIS A 232 -5.71 11.72 -3.59
CA HIS A 232 -4.70 12.72 -3.93
C HIS A 232 -3.36 12.09 -4.34
N GLY A 233 -2.51 12.89 -4.97
CA GLY A 233 -1.14 12.50 -5.34
C GLY A 233 -0.18 12.51 -4.17
N THR A 234 1.12 12.54 -4.44
CA THR A 234 2.14 12.56 -3.39
C THR A 234 3.47 13.03 -3.93
N ASN A 235 4.24 13.74 -3.12
CA ASN A 235 5.66 13.99 -3.37
C ASN A 235 6.59 12.87 -2.87
N ARG A 236 6.01 11.77 -2.38
CA ARG A 236 6.72 10.57 -1.92
C ARG A 236 6.11 9.31 -2.56
N PRO A 237 6.35 9.08 -3.86
CA PRO A 237 5.71 7.99 -4.61
C PRO A 237 6.20 6.59 -4.20
N TRP A 238 7.38 6.45 -3.59
CA TRP A 238 7.87 5.18 -3.06
C TRP A 238 7.01 4.63 -1.90
N GLY A 239 6.11 5.44 -1.34
CA GLY A 239 5.19 5.05 -0.28
C GLY A 239 3.82 4.57 -0.76
N ILE A 240 3.62 4.30 -2.07
CA ILE A 240 2.38 3.75 -2.62
C ILE A 240 2.26 2.24 -2.36
N GLY A 241 1.06 1.75 -2.03
CA GLY A 241 0.83 0.38 -1.59
C GLY A 241 1.23 0.12 -0.14
N MET A 242 1.18 1.15 0.72
CA MET A 242 1.50 1.08 2.14
C MET A 242 0.40 1.73 3.01
N ARG A 243 0.36 1.35 4.29
CA ARG A 243 -0.38 2.08 5.34
C ARG A 243 0.44 3.28 5.83
N ALA A 244 0.52 4.32 5.01
CA ALA A 244 1.43 5.44 5.25
C ALA A 244 0.73 6.78 5.53
N THR A 245 -0.59 6.87 5.33
CA THR A 245 -1.30 8.15 5.39
C THR A 245 -1.97 8.38 6.75
N HIS A 246 -2.47 9.59 6.94
CA HIS A 246 -3.32 9.96 8.08
C HIS A 246 -4.81 9.93 7.70
N GLY A 247 -5.19 8.98 6.85
CA GLY A 247 -6.58 8.64 6.54
C GLY A 247 -6.98 8.81 5.07
N CYS A 248 -6.40 9.79 4.38
CA CYS A 248 -6.64 10.01 2.95
C CYS A 248 -6.08 8.86 2.08
N ILE A 249 -6.57 8.77 0.86
CA ILE A 249 -6.17 7.76 -0.11
C ILE A 249 -5.18 8.41 -1.08
N ARG A 250 -3.97 7.85 -1.10
CA ARG A 250 -2.85 8.40 -1.86
C ARG A 250 -2.58 7.54 -3.08
N LEU A 251 -2.40 8.19 -4.23
CA LEU A 251 -2.05 7.56 -5.49
C LEU A 251 -0.70 8.05 -6.00
N HIS A 252 -0.12 7.35 -6.98
CA HIS A 252 0.99 7.90 -7.73
C HIS A 252 0.58 9.21 -8.40
N PRO A 253 1.50 10.18 -8.58
CA PRO A 253 1.21 11.45 -9.26
C PRO A 253 0.50 11.26 -10.62
N ARG A 254 1.01 10.36 -11.46
CA ARG A 254 0.43 10.10 -12.79
C ARG A 254 -0.98 9.50 -12.71
N ASP A 255 -1.21 8.59 -11.76
CA ASP A 255 -2.50 7.94 -11.57
C ASP A 255 -3.56 8.95 -11.11
N ILE A 256 -3.22 9.86 -10.18
CA ILE A 256 -4.17 10.90 -9.76
C ILE A 256 -4.40 11.94 -10.85
N ASP A 257 -3.37 12.29 -11.65
CA ASP A 257 -3.54 13.22 -12.77
C ASP A 257 -4.54 12.65 -13.78
N TYR A 258 -4.40 11.37 -14.11
CA TYR A 258 -5.34 10.66 -14.97
C TYR A 258 -6.76 10.58 -14.37
N LEU A 259 -6.89 10.10 -13.13
CA LEU A 259 -8.20 9.98 -12.47
C LEU A 259 -8.85 11.34 -12.23
N TYR A 260 -8.04 12.40 -12.05
CA TYR A 260 -8.55 13.76 -11.98
C TYR A 260 -9.26 14.10 -13.28
N ASP A 261 -8.79 13.72 -14.46
CA ASP A 261 -9.51 14.02 -15.69
C ASP A 261 -10.73 13.11 -15.91
N GLN A 262 -10.67 11.84 -15.49
CA GLN A 262 -11.75 10.88 -15.71
C GLN A 262 -12.93 11.03 -14.74
N LEU A 263 -12.67 11.32 -13.46
CA LEU A 263 -13.73 11.31 -12.44
C LEU A 263 -14.52 12.62 -12.46
N ALA A 264 -15.82 12.51 -12.70
CA ALA A 264 -16.77 13.62 -12.60
C ALA A 264 -17.23 13.87 -11.15
N VAL A 265 -17.64 15.09 -10.83
CA VAL A 265 -18.37 15.36 -9.58
C VAL A 265 -19.69 14.59 -9.61
N GLY A 266 -20.00 13.89 -8.52
CA GLY A 266 -21.10 12.94 -8.41
C GLY A 266 -20.73 11.49 -8.72
N THR A 267 -19.49 11.21 -9.17
CA THR A 267 -19.05 9.81 -9.37
C THR A 267 -19.16 9.05 -8.05
N SER A 268 -19.83 7.90 -8.08
CA SER A 268 -20.03 7.06 -6.91
C SER A 268 -18.71 6.44 -6.45
N VAL A 269 -18.51 6.36 -5.14
CA VAL A 269 -17.32 5.75 -4.53
C VAL A 269 -17.75 4.76 -3.46
N LYS A 270 -17.29 3.51 -3.57
CA LYS A 270 -17.56 2.43 -2.62
C LYS A 270 -16.25 1.98 -1.98
N ILE A 271 -16.11 2.22 -0.68
CA ILE A 271 -14.95 1.78 0.10
C ILE A 271 -15.31 0.49 0.83
N VAL A 272 -14.54 -0.56 0.59
CA VAL A 272 -14.68 -1.89 1.20
C VAL A 272 -13.36 -2.32 1.84
N ASN A 273 -13.46 -3.27 2.77
CA ASN A 273 -12.31 -3.97 3.31
C ASN A 273 -12.59 -5.47 3.14
N GLN A 274 -12.14 -6.04 2.01
CA GLN A 274 -12.37 -7.43 1.65
C GLN A 274 -11.02 -8.15 1.55
N PRO A 275 -10.55 -8.77 2.65
CA PRO A 275 -9.32 -9.56 2.63
C PRO A 275 -9.42 -10.86 1.84
N PHE A 276 -10.64 -11.30 1.50
CA PHE A 276 -10.88 -12.49 0.69
C PHE A 276 -11.78 -12.16 -0.49
N GLN A 277 -11.28 -12.37 -1.69
CA GLN A 277 -12.04 -12.21 -2.93
C GLN A 277 -12.11 -13.55 -3.65
N ALA A 278 -13.30 -14.00 -4.00
CA ALA A 278 -13.51 -15.18 -4.82
C ALA A 278 -14.25 -14.78 -6.09
N GLY A 279 -13.93 -15.43 -7.20
CA GLY A 279 -14.48 -15.03 -8.49
C GLY A 279 -14.16 -15.99 -9.62
N TRP A 280 -14.98 -15.93 -10.66
CA TRP A 280 -14.89 -16.78 -11.84
C TRP A 280 -13.94 -16.20 -12.88
N SER A 281 -13.12 -17.06 -13.46
CA SER A 281 -12.33 -16.74 -14.65
C SER A 281 -13.08 -17.07 -15.93
N ALA A 282 -12.58 -16.55 -17.05
CA ALA A 282 -13.14 -16.80 -18.38
C ALA A 282 -13.16 -18.29 -18.79
N ASP A 283 -12.28 -19.13 -18.22
CA ASP A 283 -12.26 -20.58 -18.44
C ASP A 283 -13.18 -21.38 -17.49
N GLY A 284 -14.04 -20.71 -16.72
CA GLY A 284 -15.04 -21.34 -15.86
C GLY A 284 -14.43 -22.00 -14.62
N LEU A 285 -13.27 -21.51 -14.17
CA LEU A 285 -12.64 -21.93 -12.93
C LEU A 285 -12.94 -20.91 -11.83
N LEU A 286 -13.15 -21.40 -10.61
CA LEU A 286 -13.35 -20.57 -9.43
C LEU A 286 -12.02 -20.40 -8.71
N TYR A 287 -11.69 -19.15 -8.42
CA TYR A 287 -10.49 -18.75 -7.73
C TYR A 287 -10.78 -18.03 -6.42
N LEU A 288 -9.80 -18.02 -5.53
CA LEU A 288 -9.79 -17.27 -4.27
C LEU A 288 -8.45 -16.54 -4.15
N GLN A 289 -8.50 -15.26 -3.81
CA GLN A 289 -7.37 -14.42 -3.48
C GLN A 289 -7.51 -13.95 -2.04
N ALA A 290 -6.39 -13.94 -1.30
CA ALA A 290 -6.37 -13.64 0.12
C ALA A 290 -5.28 -12.63 0.45
N PHE A 291 -5.62 -11.60 1.21
CA PHE A 291 -4.72 -10.56 1.68
C PHE A 291 -4.67 -10.53 3.20
N PRO A 292 -3.57 -10.04 3.80
CA PRO A 292 -3.46 -9.96 5.24
C PRO A 292 -4.54 -9.06 5.84
N PHE A 293 -5.01 -9.41 7.03
CA PHE A 293 -5.78 -8.47 7.83
C PHE A 293 -4.86 -7.37 8.35
N PHE A 294 -5.46 -6.23 8.67
CA PHE A 294 -4.82 -5.22 9.49
C PHE A 294 -4.55 -5.79 10.89
N GLU A 295 -3.39 -5.48 11.49
CA GLU A 295 -2.95 -6.04 12.77
C GLU A 295 -4.01 -5.86 13.88
N GLU A 296 -4.68 -4.71 13.87
CA GLU A 296 -5.74 -4.36 14.82
C GLU A 296 -7.03 -5.18 14.66
N ASP A 297 -7.25 -5.74 13.47
CA ASP A 297 -8.49 -6.43 13.07
C ASP A 297 -8.25 -7.92 12.80
N GLU A 298 -7.06 -8.47 13.07
CA GLU A 298 -6.72 -9.84 12.71
C GLU A 298 -7.57 -10.86 13.49
N PRO A 299 -8.45 -11.62 12.82
CA PRO A 299 -9.30 -12.58 13.50
C PRO A 299 -8.53 -13.88 13.76
N LYS A 300 -9.09 -14.71 14.64
CA LYS A 300 -8.52 -16.03 14.90
C LYS A 300 -8.52 -16.86 13.62
N ARG A 301 -7.55 -17.76 13.50
CA ARG A 301 -7.42 -18.65 12.34
C ARG A 301 -8.74 -19.34 11.92
N ALA A 302 -9.54 -19.82 12.87
CA ALA A 302 -10.81 -20.48 12.55
C ALA A 302 -11.81 -19.54 11.86
N GLU A 303 -11.90 -18.30 12.32
CA GLU A 303 -12.74 -17.24 11.76
C GLU A 303 -12.21 -16.77 10.40
N ARG A 304 -10.88 -16.68 10.22
CA ARG A 304 -10.28 -16.42 8.88
C ARG A 304 -10.72 -17.44 7.84
N VAL A 305 -10.68 -18.73 8.21
CA VAL A 305 -11.12 -19.81 7.30
C VAL A 305 -12.62 -19.71 7.02
N GLU A 306 -13.44 -19.35 8.01
CA GLU A 306 -14.88 -19.12 7.83
C GLU A 306 -15.15 -17.98 6.84
N LEU A 307 -14.49 -16.83 7.00
CA LEU A 307 -14.59 -15.69 6.09
C LEU A 307 -14.15 -16.04 4.66
N ALA A 308 -13.09 -16.84 4.50
CA ALA A 308 -12.66 -17.33 3.20
C ALA A 308 -13.71 -18.27 2.56
N VAL A 309 -14.32 -19.15 3.34
CA VAL A 309 -15.41 -20.02 2.88
C VAL A 309 -16.64 -19.19 2.49
N GLU A 310 -17.00 -18.17 3.25
CA GLU A 310 -18.11 -17.26 2.93
C GLU A 310 -17.89 -16.50 1.62
N SER A 311 -16.66 -16.02 1.38
CA SER A 311 -16.28 -15.38 0.11
C SER A 311 -16.49 -16.33 -1.07
N VAL A 312 -16.01 -17.57 -0.96
CA VAL A 312 -16.21 -18.62 -1.98
C VAL A 312 -17.69 -18.98 -2.15
N ALA A 313 -18.45 -19.11 -1.07
CA ALA A 313 -19.88 -19.43 -1.11
C ALA A 313 -20.69 -18.34 -1.82
N ARG A 314 -20.33 -17.07 -1.60
CA ARG A 314 -20.98 -15.93 -2.28
C ARG A 314 -20.67 -15.93 -3.77
N ALA A 315 -19.42 -16.16 -4.16
CA ALA A 315 -19.02 -16.25 -5.56
C ALA A 315 -19.64 -17.46 -6.29
N LEU A 316 -19.88 -18.57 -5.59
CA LEU A 316 -20.61 -19.71 -6.13
C LEU A 316 -22.09 -19.39 -6.39
N GLY A 317 -22.75 -18.66 -5.49
CA GLY A 317 -24.19 -18.48 -5.53
C GLY A 317 -24.91 -19.84 -5.57
N ASP A 318 -25.73 -20.04 -6.61
CA ASP A 318 -26.46 -21.30 -6.84
C ASP A 318 -25.65 -22.34 -7.65
N ALA A 319 -24.42 -22.01 -8.09
CA ALA A 319 -23.62 -22.89 -8.92
C ALA A 319 -23.15 -24.13 -8.15
N VAL A 320 -23.42 -25.32 -8.70
CA VAL A 320 -23.01 -26.59 -8.10
C VAL A 320 -21.59 -26.94 -8.56
N HIS A 321 -20.58 -26.44 -7.84
CA HIS A 321 -19.18 -26.81 -8.06
C HIS A 321 -18.55 -27.48 -6.84
N ARG A 322 -17.65 -28.44 -7.10
CA ARG A 322 -16.81 -29.01 -6.05
C ARG A 322 -15.70 -28.04 -5.70
N VAL A 323 -15.72 -27.55 -4.46
CA VAL A 323 -14.68 -26.71 -3.89
C VAL A 323 -13.58 -27.56 -3.25
N ASP A 324 -12.33 -27.17 -3.48
CA ASP A 324 -11.18 -27.68 -2.77
C ASP A 324 -10.97 -26.93 -1.45
N GLY A 325 -11.55 -27.46 -0.37
CA GLY A 325 -11.38 -26.88 0.96
C GLY A 325 -9.93 -26.86 1.46
N GLY A 326 -9.01 -27.63 0.86
CA GLY A 326 -7.59 -27.55 1.15
C GLY A 326 -6.98 -26.26 0.61
N GLN A 327 -7.32 -25.89 -0.64
CA GLN A 327 -6.90 -24.63 -1.25
C GLN A 327 -7.51 -23.40 -0.56
N VAL A 328 -8.78 -23.49 -0.14
CA VAL A 328 -9.42 -22.41 0.65
C VAL A 328 -8.68 -22.17 1.96
N ARG A 329 -8.33 -23.24 2.69
CA ARG A 329 -7.54 -23.12 3.93
C ARG A 329 -6.13 -22.58 3.67
N ALA A 330 -5.47 -23.03 2.61
CA ALA A 330 -4.15 -22.54 2.26
C ALA A 330 -4.17 -21.02 1.99
N ALA A 331 -5.11 -20.53 1.18
CA ALA A 331 -5.27 -19.09 0.95
C ALA A 331 -5.55 -18.32 2.26
N ALA A 332 -6.42 -18.85 3.13
CA ALA A 332 -6.75 -18.24 4.41
C ALA A 332 -5.59 -18.21 5.43
N ASP A 333 -4.65 -19.15 5.31
CA ASP A 333 -3.48 -19.24 6.17
C ASP A 333 -2.32 -18.39 5.66
N GLU A 334 -2.03 -18.42 4.36
CA GLU A 334 -0.87 -17.75 3.76
C GLU A 334 -1.11 -16.25 3.55
N GLN A 335 -2.30 -15.85 3.10
CA GLN A 335 -2.70 -14.46 2.86
C GLN A 335 -1.67 -13.65 2.02
N ASP A 336 -1.03 -14.31 1.05
CA ASP A 336 0.12 -13.79 0.30
C ASP A 336 -0.26 -13.04 -0.98
N GLY A 337 -1.55 -12.72 -1.16
CA GLY A 337 -2.08 -12.05 -2.34
C GLY A 337 -2.10 -12.92 -3.60
N ARG A 338 -1.72 -14.19 -3.54
CA ARG A 338 -1.76 -15.10 -4.70
C ARG A 338 -3.18 -15.57 -4.98
N ILE A 339 -3.38 -15.97 -6.23
CA ILE A 339 -4.65 -16.52 -6.71
C ILE A 339 -4.62 -18.05 -6.62
N TYR A 340 -5.48 -18.60 -5.76
CA TYR A 340 -5.63 -20.03 -5.52
C TYR A 340 -6.82 -20.57 -6.31
N ARG A 341 -6.61 -21.61 -7.12
CA ARG A 341 -7.73 -22.31 -7.77
C ARG A 341 -8.48 -23.14 -6.73
N VAL A 342 -9.72 -22.77 -6.45
CA VAL A 342 -10.56 -23.47 -5.47
C VAL A 342 -11.62 -24.38 -6.12
N SER A 343 -11.92 -24.22 -7.41
CA SER A 343 -12.72 -25.22 -8.15
C SER A 343 -11.92 -26.49 -8.46
N ARG A 344 -12.56 -27.66 -8.36
CA ARG A 344 -11.99 -28.93 -8.85
C ARG A 344 -12.42 -29.21 -10.30
N THR A 345 -11.47 -29.63 -11.14
CA THR A 345 -11.61 -29.89 -12.59
C THR A 345 -12.60 -31.01 -12.98
N ASN A 346 -13.12 -31.79 -12.03
CA ASN A 346 -14.04 -32.92 -12.30
C ASN A 346 -15.49 -32.61 -11.90
N ALA A 347 -15.97 -31.40 -12.14
CA ALA A 347 -17.40 -31.10 -12.13
C ALA A 347 -17.96 -31.40 -13.51
N VAL A 348 -18.41 -32.64 -13.72
CA VAL A 348 -19.35 -32.94 -14.81
C VAL A 348 -20.57 -32.05 -14.55
N PRO A 349 -21.09 -31.28 -15.53
CA PRO A 349 -22.41 -30.71 -15.40
C PRO A 349 -23.35 -31.89 -15.18
N ARG A 350 -23.94 -32.02 -13.99
CA ARG A 350 -25.11 -32.88 -13.83
C ARG A 350 -26.26 -32.17 -14.55
N TRP A 351 -26.22 -32.17 -15.88
CA TRP A 351 -27.45 -32.10 -16.65
C TRP A 351 -28.25 -33.36 -16.29
N GLY A 352 -29.53 -33.15 -15.97
CA GLY A 352 -30.41 -34.13 -15.37
C GLY A 352 -30.33 -35.52 -16.00
N ALA A 353 -30.14 -36.53 -15.16
CA ALA A 353 -30.71 -37.83 -15.41
C ALA A 353 -32.20 -37.74 -15.04
N GLU A 354 -33.05 -37.76 -16.07
CA GLU A 354 -34.41 -38.33 -16.20
C GLU A 354 -35.42 -38.07 -15.06
N GLU A 355 -36.68 -37.68 -15.30
CA GLU A 355 -37.63 -38.08 -16.36
C GLU A 355 -38.49 -36.91 -16.88
#